data_AF-A0A661VFU7-F1
#
_entry.id   AF-A0A661VFU7-F1
#
_cell.length_a   1.000
_cell.length_b   1.000
_cell.length_c   1.000
_cell.angle_alpha   90.00
_cell.angle_beta   90.00
_cell.angle_gamma   90.00
#
_symmetry.space_group_name_H-M   'P 1'
#
loop_
_entity.id
_entity.type
_entity.pdbx_description
1 polymer ?
#
loop_
_entity_poly.entity_id
_entity_poly.type
_entity_poly.pdbx_seq_one_letter_code
_entity_poly.pdbx_strand_id
1 'polypeptide(L)'
;LVLIPMPKWPKRPATGMGSWCWGITSQSKHPEAAWKFLEYLIDPDQILRMTNANGAVPARKSALAKSDLYGEGGPLNIFVQQLDGGVAIPRPITPAYPTITESFAEAVQNIVTGADVKTELDKAVQKIDQDIEDNQGYPIK
;
A
#
# COMPACT_ATOMS: atom_id res chain seq x y z
N LEU A 1 -2.27 -23.54 -8.30
CA LEU A 1 -2.67 -22.20 -7.81
C LEU A 1 -3.47 -21.53 -8.92
N VAL A 2 -4.63 -20.94 -8.61
CA VAL A 2 -5.37 -20.11 -9.57
C VAL A 2 -5.33 -18.68 -9.04
N LEU A 3 -4.67 -17.79 -9.77
CA LEU A 3 -4.62 -16.36 -9.49
C LEU A 3 -5.53 -15.65 -10.50
N ILE A 4 -6.46 -14.85 -10.00
CA ILE A 4 -7.51 -14.20 -10.81
C ILE A 4 -7.41 -12.69 -10.57
N PRO A 5 -7.47 -11.85 -11.63
CA PRO A 5 -7.46 -10.40 -11.47
C PRO A 5 -8.71 -9.90 -10.74
N MET A 6 -8.68 -8.65 -10.28
CA MET A 6 -9.85 -8.01 -9.68
C MET A 6 -11.05 -8.04 -10.65
N PRO A 7 -12.28 -8.31 -10.15
CA PRO A 7 -13.47 -8.26 -10.96
C PRO A 7 -13.68 -6.88 -11.60
N LYS A 8 -14.22 -6.88 -12.83
CA LYS A 8 -14.63 -5.65 -13.49
C LYS A 8 -15.87 -5.08 -12.80
N TRP A 9 -15.70 -4.04 -11.97
CA TRP A 9 -16.80 -3.25 -11.45
C TRP A 9 -17.26 -2.21 -12.49
N PRO A 10 -18.55 -1.77 -12.49
CA PRO A 10 -19.13 -0.90 -13.51
C PRO A 10 -18.44 0.46 -13.67
N LYS A 11 -17.71 0.94 -12.65
CA LYS A 11 -16.89 2.16 -12.75
C LYS A 11 -15.43 1.82 -13.06
N ARG A 12 -14.77 1.06 -12.20
CA ARG A 12 -13.42 0.51 -12.41
C ARG A 12 -13.10 -0.57 -11.37
N PRO A 13 -12.26 -1.57 -11.69
CA PRO A 13 -11.64 -2.40 -10.66
C PRO A 13 -10.74 -1.55 -9.75
N ALA A 14 -10.62 -1.92 -8.48
CA ALA A 14 -9.74 -1.25 -7.54
C ALA A 14 -9.25 -2.24 -6.47
N THR A 15 -7.96 -2.21 -6.16
CA THR A 15 -7.36 -2.90 -5.00
C THR A 15 -6.42 -1.94 -4.27
N GLY A 16 -6.19 -2.15 -2.98
CA GLY A 16 -5.15 -1.43 -2.27
C GLY A 16 -3.76 -1.89 -2.71
N MET A 17 -2.79 -0.96 -2.77
CA MET A 17 -1.36 -1.30 -2.79
C MET A 17 -0.63 -0.72 -1.58
N GLY A 18 0.42 -1.44 -1.19
CA GLY A 18 1.34 -1.06 -0.14
C GLY A 18 2.49 -2.05 -0.06
N SER A 19 3.59 -1.62 0.55
CA SER A 19 4.71 -2.48 0.92
C SER A 19 5.40 -1.89 2.14
N TRP A 20 6.45 -2.56 2.59
CA TRP A 20 7.36 -2.05 3.60
C TRP A 20 8.39 -1.11 2.96
N CYS A 21 8.76 -0.07 3.68
CA CYS A 21 9.80 0.87 3.28
C CYS A 21 10.99 0.79 4.23
N TRP A 22 12.19 0.97 3.68
CA TRP A 22 13.39 1.21 4.49
C TRP A 22 13.50 2.70 4.78
N GLY A 23 13.90 3.04 6.01
CA GLY A 23 14.09 4.43 6.43
C GLY A 23 15.31 4.54 7.33
N ILE A 24 16.02 5.66 7.20
CA ILE A 24 17.10 6.06 8.12
C ILE A 24 16.52 7.18 8.99
N THR A 25 16.51 6.96 10.31
CA THR A 25 16.09 8.01 11.25
C THR A 25 17.00 9.23 11.15
N SER A 26 16.42 10.44 11.18
CA SER A 26 17.17 11.70 11.18
C SER A 26 18.10 11.85 12.39
N GLN A 27 17.91 11.05 13.44
CA GLN A 27 18.73 11.04 14.65
C GLN A 27 19.90 10.05 14.58
N SER A 28 20.07 9.33 13.47
CA SER A 28 21.14 8.32 13.32
C SER A 28 22.51 8.96 13.53
N LYS A 29 23.35 8.30 14.33
CA LYS A 29 24.76 8.70 14.50
C LYS A 29 25.66 8.18 13.37
N HIS A 30 25.15 7.31 12.52
CA HIS A 30 25.88 6.70 11.41
C HIS A 30 25.04 6.67 10.11
N PRO A 31 24.53 7.82 9.62
CA PRO A 31 23.64 7.86 8.46
C PRO A 31 24.31 7.33 7.18
N GLU A 32 25.60 7.61 6.98
CA GLU A 32 26.36 7.13 5.81
C GLU A 32 26.55 5.62 5.80
N ALA A 33 26.84 5.01 6.96
CA ALA A 33 26.97 3.56 7.06
C ALA A 33 25.61 2.87 6.87
N ALA A 34 24.55 3.42 7.44
CA ALA A 34 23.19 2.95 7.23
C ALA A 34 22.80 3.04 5.74
N TRP A 35 23.16 4.14 5.07
CA TRP A 35 22.93 4.30 3.63
C TRP A 35 23.67 3.23 2.81
N LYS A 36 24.96 3.00 3.05
CA LYS A 36 25.73 1.95 2.37
C LYS A 36 25.11 0.55 2.55
N PHE A 37 24.58 0.27 3.73
CA PHE A 37 23.87 -0.98 3.98
C PHE A 37 22.55 -1.07 3.20
N LEU A 38 21.76 0.02 3.19
CA LEU A 38 20.53 0.07 2.39
C LEU A 38 20.82 -0.06 0.90
N GLU A 39 21.86 0.59 0.37
CA GLU A 39 22.30 0.43 -1.03
C GLU A 39 22.54 -1.03 -1.39
N TYR A 40 23.21 -1.77 -0.53
CA TYR A 40 23.38 -3.22 -0.69
C TYR A 40 22.03 -3.96 -0.67
N LEU A 41 21.15 -3.68 0.30
CA LEU A 41 19.85 -4.35 0.41
C LEU A 41 18.91 -4.10 -0.77
N ILE A 42 19.02 -2.94 -1.43
CA ILE A 42 18.18 -2.57 -2.58
C ILE A 42 18.84 -2.88 -3.93
N ASP A 43 19.98 -3.58 -3.93
CA ASP A 43 20.53 -4.19 -5.12
C ASP A 43 19.54 -5.25 -5.67
N PRO A 44 19.36 -5.38 -7.00
CA PRO A 44 18.36 -6.28 -7.57
C PRO A 44 18.46 -7.72 -7.06
N ASP A 45 19.66 -8.24 -6.83
CA ASP A 45 19.83 -9.64 -6.42
C ASP A 45 19.45 -9.82 -4.93
N GLN A 46 19.65 -8.80 -4.10
CA GLN A 46 19.20 -8.82 -2.70
C GLN A 46 17.68 -8.64 -2.59
N ILE A 47 17.08 -7.78 -3.43
CA ILE A 47 15.63 -7.68 -3.55
C ILE A 47 15.03 -9.04 -3.92
N LEU A 48 15.60 -9.74 -4.91
CA LEU A 48 15.14 -11.07 -5.30
C LEU A 48 15.27 -12.10 -4.18
N ARG A 49 16.39 -12.12 -3.45
CA ARG A 49 16.56 -13.00 -2.28
C ARG A 49 15.45 -12.78 -1.25
N MET A 50 15.17 -11.53 -0.91
CA MET A 50 14.12 -11.17 0.05
C MET A 50 12.72 -11.54 -0.47
N THR A 51 12.40 -11.15 -1.70
CA THR A 51 11.06 -11.36 -2.29
C THR A 51 10.75 -12.82 -2.60
N ASN A 52 11.76 -13.62 -2.96
CA ASN A 52 11.60 -15.07 -3.09
C ASN A 52 11.38 -15.75 -1.73
N ALA A 53 11.92 -15.17 -0.65
CA ALA A 53 11.75 -15.72 0.70
C ALA A 53 10.38 -15.37 1.31
N ASN A 54 9.86 -14.17 1.06
CA ASN A 54 8.63 -13.68 1.71
C ASN A 54 7.40 -13.59 0.78
N GLY A 55 7.56 -13.79 -0.54
CA GLY A 55 6.47 -13.70 -1.51
C GLY A 55 5.96 -12.28 -1.77
N ALA A 56 6.77 -11.24 -1.52
CA ALA A 56 6.45 -9.88 -1.91
C ALA A 56 6.74 -9.64 -3.39
N VAL A 57 6.00 -8.73 -4.03
CA VAL A 57 6.34 -8.26 -5.39
C VAL A 57 7.64 -7.44 -5.32
N PRO A 58 8.66 -7.72 -6.15
CA PRO A 58 9.88 -6.91 -6.20
C PRO A 58 9.59 -5.43 -6.50
N ALA A 59 10.03 -4.53 -5.63
CA ALA A 59 9.77 -3.09 -5.76
C ALA A 59 10.59 -2.39 -6.87
N ARG A 60 11.61 -3.05 -7.42
CA ARG A 60 12.50 -2.49 -8.46
C ARG A 60 12.28 -3.21 -9.78
N LYS A 61 12.03 -2.46 -10.86
CA LYS A 61 11.79 -3.01 -12.21
C LYS A 61 12.89 -3.98 -12.68
N SER A 62 14.16 -3.68 -12.38
CA SER A 62 15.29 -4.55 -12.76
C SER A 62 15.35 -5.87 -11.96
N ALA A 63 14.84 -5.90 -10.73
CA ALA A 63 14.68 -7.13 -9.96
C ALA A 63 13.44 -7.89 -10.44
N LEU A 64 12.34 -7.17 -10.67
CA LEU A 64 11.07 -7.71 -11.14
C LEU A 64 11.23 -8.47 -12.46
N ALA A 65 11.93 -7.89 -13.43
CA ALA A 65 12.17 -8.52 -14.74
C ALA A 65 12.96 -9.83 -14.65
N LYS A 66 13.71 -10.05 -13.57
CA LYS A 66 14.50 -11.26 -13.30
C LYS A 66 13.76 -12.27 -12.41
N SER A 67 12.56 -11.96 -11.91
CA SER A 67 11.83 -12.84 -11.00
C SER A 67 11.13 -13.95 -11.75
N ASP A 68 11.41 -15.22 -11.39
CA ASP A 68 10.69 -16.37 -11.95
C ASP A 68 9.20 -16.37 -11.61
N LEU A 69 8.84 -15.74 -10.48
CA LEU A 69 7.45 -15.68 -10.00
C LEU A 69 6.68 -14.51 -10.59
N TYR A 70 7.26 -13.31 -10.56
CA TYR A 70 6.56 -12.06 -10.88
C TYR A 70 6.95 -11.47 -12.24
N GLY A 71 8.05 -11.92 -12.84
CA GLY A 71 8.45 -11.51 -14.18
C GLY A 71 7.41 -11.88 -15.24
N GLU A 72 7.59 -11.40 -16.47
CA GLU A 72 6.67 -11.67 -17.57
C GLU A 72 6.48 -13.19 -17.78
N GLY A 73 5.22 -13.63 -17.88
CA GLY A 73 4.87 -15.05 -17.98
C GLY A 73 4.99 -15.86 -16.67
N GLY A 74 5.52 -15.27 -15.60
CA GLY A 74 5.59 -15.88 -14.28
C GLY A 74 4.22 -16.15 -13.66
N PRO A 75 4.08 -17.18 -12.81
CA PRO A 75 2.79 -17.60 -12.25
C PRO A 75 2.10 -16.53 -11.39
N LEU A 76 2.85 -15.55 -10.88
CA LEU A 76 2.37 -14.45 -10.05
C LEU A 76 2.36 -13.09 -10.79
N ASN A 77 2.65 -13.08 -12.10
CA ASN A 77 2.72 -11.85 -12.89
C ASN A 77 1.41 -11.04 -12.91
N ILE A 78 0.26 -11.67 -12.65
CA ILE A 78 -1.03 -10.97 -12.52
C ILE A 78 -0.98 -9.88 -11.44
N PHE A 79 -0.24 -10.06 -10.34
CA PHE A 79 -0.08 -8.99 -9.34
C PHE A 79 0.57 -7.74 -9.94
N VAL A 80 1.59 -7.93 -10.80
CA VAL A 80 2.28 -6.84 -11.50
C VAL A 80 1.35 -6.17 -12.49
N GLN A 81 0.60 -6.95 -13.27
CA GLN A 81 -0.38 -6.42 -14.22
C GLN A 81 -1.45 -5.56 -13.54
N GLN A 82 -1.89 -5.95 -12.34
CA GLN A 82 -2.85 -5.16 -11.55
C GLN A 82 -2.21 -3.88 -10.98
N LEU A 83 -0.94 -3.94 -10.56
CA LEU A 83 -0.17 -2.77 -10.11
C LEU A 83 0.04 -1.77 -11.25
N ASP A 84 0.65 -2.20 -12.36
CA ASP A 84 1.01 -1.35 -13.50
C ASP A 84 -0.22 -0.93 -14.33
N GLY A 85 -1.28 -1.74 -14.33
CA GLY A 85 -2.53 -1.48 -15.07
C GLY A 85 -3.46 -0.46 -14.41
N GLY A 86 -3.04 0.19 -13.33
CA GLY A 86 -3.83 1.23 -12.64
C GLY A 86 -5.02 0.69 -11.82
N VAL A 87 -5.06 -0.62 -11.56
CA VAL A 87 -6.07 -1.22 -10.67
C VAL A 87 -5.70 -0.97 -9.21
N ALA A 88 -4.40 -1.02 -8.90
CA ALA A 88 -3.92 -0.82 -7.56
C ALA A 88 -3.83 0.67 -7.20
N ILE A 89 -4.36 1.03 -6.03
CA ILE A 89 -4.47 2.41 -5.55
C ILE A 89 -3.68 2.53 -4.23
N PRO A 90 -2.79 3.53 -4.10
CA PRO A 90 -2.05 3.72 -2.87
C PRO A 90 -3.00 4.16 -1.74
N ARG A 91 -2.59 3.86 -0.51
CA ARG A 91 -3.19 4.49 0.67
C ARG A 91 -2.99 6.02 0.61
N PRO A 92 -3.93 6.82 1.14
CA PRO A 92 -3.74 8.26 1.30
C PRO A 92 -2.43 8.59 2.00
N ILE A 93 -1.61 9.45 1.39
CA ILE A 93 -0.32 9.89 1.95
C ILE A 93 -0.58 11.11 2.82
N THR A 94 -1.16 10.88 3.99
CA THR A 94 -1.54 11.92 4.95
C THR A 94 -1.34 11.43 6.38
N PRO A 95 -0.93 12.29 7.33
CA PRO A 95 -0.94 11.95 8.75
C PRO A 95 -2.32 11.58 9.28
N ALA A 96 -3.40 12.02 8.63
CA ALA A 96 -4.80 11.64 8.96
C ALA A 96 -5.13 10.16 8.66
N TYR A 97 -4.23 9.41 8.02
CA TYR A 97 -4.51 8.05 7.55
C TYR A 97 -5.05 7.10 8.63
N PRO A 98 -4.53 7.09 9.88
CA PRO A 98 -5.08 6.27 10.96
C PRO A 98 -6.58 6.54 11.20
N THR A 99 -6.97 7.81 11.29
CA THR A 99 -8.38 8.22 11.48
C THR A 99 -9.25 7.80 10.30
N ILE A 100 -8.74 7.99 9.07
CA ILE A 100 -9.45 7.60 7.84
C ILE A 100 -9.71 6.09 7.83
N THR A 101 -8.67 5.28 8.07
CA THR A 101 -8.81 3.81 7.98
C THR A 101 -9.70 3.25 9.08
N GLU A 102 -9.65 3.80 10.29
CA GLU A 102 -10.49 3.36 11.40
C GLU A 102 -11.96 3.73 11.16
N SER A 103 -12.23 4.99 10.79
CA SER A 103 -13.59 5.47 10.54
C SER A 103 -14.26 4.73 9.39
N PHE A 104 -13.50 4.44 8.33
CA PHE A 104 -14.01 3.63 7.21
C PHE A 104 -14.29 2.18 7.62
N ALA A 105 -13.40 1.54 8.38
CA ALA A 105 -13.60 0.16 8.84
C ALA A 105 -14.83 0.05 9.76
N GLU A 106 -15.01 1.01 10.66
CA GLU A 106 -16.18 1.10 11.54
C GLU A 106 -17.48 1.21 10.74
N ALA A 107 -17.54 2.14 9.78
CA ALA A 107 -18.73 2.32 8.93
C ALA A 107 -19.06 1.04 8.13
N VAL A 108 -18.05 0.40 7.53
CA VAL A 108 -18.24 -0.86 6.79
C VAL A 108 -18.77 -1.96 7.71
N GLN A 109 -18.21 -2.09 8.92
CA GLN A 109 -18.67 -3.09 9.89
C GLN A 109 -20.13 -2.87 10.29
N ASN A 110 -20.52 -1.62 10.58
CA ASN A 110 -21.89 -1.27 10.94
C ASN A 110 -22.87 -1.57 9.79
N ILE A 111 -22.50 -1.20 8.55
CA ILE A 111 -23.29 -1.48 7.34
C ILE A 111 -23.50 -2.99 7.16
N VAL A 112 -22.44 -3.78 7.29
CA VAL A 112 -22.51 -5.25 7.18
C VAL A 112 -23.44 -5.84 8.24
N THR A 113 -23.55 -5.21 9.41
CA THR A 113 -24.48 -5.62 10.47
C THR A 113 -25.91 -5.05 10.34
N GLY A 114 -26.21 -4.32 9.26
CA GLY A 114 -27.56 -3.85 8.94
C GLY A 114 -27.85 -2.38 9.27
N ALA A 115 -26.85 -1.59 9.62
CA ALA A 115 -27.03 -0.14 9.76
C ALA A 115 -27.27 0.54 8.40
N ASP A 116 -27.87 1.74 8.42
CA ASP A 116 -28.12 2.52 7.21
C ASP A 116 -26.80 3.00 6.57
N VAL A 117 -26.65 2.75 5.27
CA VAL A 117 -25.43 3.05 4.52
C VAL A 117 -25.10 4.53 4.52
N LYS A 118 -26.08 5.40 4.25
CA LYS A 118 -25.81 6.82 4.13
C LYS A 118 -25.41 7.39 5.50
N THR A 119 -26.14 7.03 6.54
CA THR A 119 -25.90 7.50 7.90
C THR A 119 -24.50 7.12 8.40
N GLU A 120 -24.07 5.87 8.21
CA GLU A 120 -22.75 5.43 8.67
C GLU A 120 -21.61 6.08 7.87
N LEU A 121 -21.79 6.28 6.57
CA LEU A 121 -20.81 7.00 5.75
C LEU A 121 -20.75 8.50 6.09
N ASP A 122 -21.88 9.15 6.37
CA ASP A 122 -21.92 10.54 6.81
C ASP A 122 -21.19 10.71 8.15
N LYS A 123 -21.36 9.79 9.11
CA LYS A 123 -20.62 9.78 10.38
C LYS A 123 -19.12 9.64 10.18
N ALA A 124 -18.70 8.74 9.29
CA ALA A 124 -17.29 8.56 8.97
C ALA A 124 -16.68 9.83 8.36
N VAL A 125 -17.40 10.50 7.45
CA VAL A 125 -16.98 11.79 6.88
C VAL A 125 -16.82 12.83 7.98
N GLN A 126 -17.82 13.01 8.84
CA GLN A 126 -17.77 13.98 9.94
C GLN A 126 -16.56 13.73 10.87
N LYS A 127 -16.31 12.47 11.24
CA LYS A 127 -15.17 12.10 12.10
C LYS A 127 -13.83 12.40 11.45
N ILE A 128 -13.69 12.13 10.15
CA ILE A 128 -12.47 12.42 9.38
C ILE A 128 -12.27 13.93 9.23
N ASP A 129 -13.31 14.67 8.87
CA ASP A 129 -13.22 16.12 8.67
C ASP A 129 -12.88 16.84 9.98
N GLN A 130 -13.49 16.43 11.09
CA GLN A 130 -13.18 16.97 12.42
C GLN A 130 -11.72 16.72 12.81
N ASP A 131 -11.19 15.51 12.60
CA ASP A 131 -9.78 15.21 12.89
C ASP A 131 -8.83 16.07 12.06
N ILE A 132 -9.14 16.27 10.77
CA ILE A 132 -8.35 17.14 9.89
C ILE A 132 -8.42 18.60 10.39
N GLU A 133 -9.59 19.09 10.78
CA GLU A 133 -9.78 20.45 11.29
C GLU A 133 -9.05 20.67 12.62
N ASP A 134 -9.20 19.75 13.58
CA ASP A 134 -8.57 19.81 14.90
C ASP A 134 -7.02 19.83 14.79
N ASN A 135 -6.48 19.19 13.75
CA ASN A 135 -5.06 19.18 13.44
C ASN A 135 -4.65 20.23 12.39
N GLN A 136 -5.50 21.23 12.11
CA GLN A 136 -5.23 22.35 11.19
C GLN A 136 -4.80 21.91 9.78
N GLY A 137 -5.36 20.80 9.30
CA GLY A 137 -5.03 20.22 8.00
C GLY A 137 -3.72 19.42 7.97
N TYR A 138 -3.14 19.09 9.13
CA TYR A 138 -1.85 18.38 9.24
C TYR A 138 -0.72 19.05 8.44
N PRO A 139 -0.32 20.29 8.78
CA PRO A 139 0.72 20.99 8.05
C PRO A 139 2.04 20.22 8.11
N ILE A 140 2.69 20.06 6.95
CA ILE A 140 4.03 19.49 6.86
C ILE A 140 5.00 20.47 7.52
N LYS A 141 5.68 20.02 8.58
CA LYS A 141 6.76 20.77 9.24
C LYS A 141 8.09 20.58 8.53
#